data_AF-A0A6A5VSV4-F1
#
_entry.id   AF-A0A6A5VSV4-F1
#
_cell.length_a   1.000
_cell.length_b   1.000
_cell.length_c   1.000
_cell.angle_alpha   90.00
_cell.angle_beta   90.00
_cell.angle_gamma   90.00
#
_symmetry.space_group_name_H-M   'P 1'
#
loop_
_entity.id
_entity.type
_entity.pdbx_description
1 polymer ?
#
loop_
_entity_poly.entity_id
_entity_poly.type
_entity_poly.pdbx_seq_one_letter_code
_entity_poly.pdbx_strand_id
1 'polypeptide(L)'
;MVVGTELILGNQKPLRQPLSQLDKALTKATRNVGACSSCRTSKKRCNRPEDPLYECCKSCLKSKVLSMPCFMAKIIDAQLFRDKPSPKHPRFNLRQTIFGSLVDIIQQSERQRPIIVTLTQDLGLQLLVILARYEPEPGECTHRTWKKDGQTRRLELPHYCIANMGDAQRNMLEYVANFRSAFLKHVLGRSNDITRGMFDQAQRFAAFNPDSTVSKALDLCAASRIIERDWRVCGGPPNLGIPLVSDDPNNPFYDFMPITPMMDAQLDQIVIQSFLVPVREALLKSLQEKMTSSSSISSFFEIFLTIAVLLSHGEWLLGHSQRNALRVGSKTRYNYIPRAESYFHAFNTLIAYWHHMCRGASLAEMNWTKESVKKWAKLDAEQAQYLDCLQRKVVQTELKLMMLQLRRENRYEEELYWCHQLFFPNWKAGAKTVEEAMPD
;
A
#
# COMPACT_ATOMS: atom_id res chain seq x y z
N MET A 1 44.10 52.45 44.32
CA MET A 1 44.43 51.01 44.26
C MET A 1 43.21 50.25 43.81
N VAL A 2 43.43 49.34 42.88
CA VAL A 2 42.46 48.61 42.05
C VAL A 2 41.58 47.68 42.89
N VAL A 3 40.27 47.74 42.69
CA VAL A 3 39.32 46.62 42.83
C VAL A 3 38.25 46.87 41.76
N GLY A 4 38.38 46.38 40.53
CA GLY A 4 38.19 44.98 40.19
C GLY A 4 36.72 44.71 39.85
N THR A 5 36.19 45.31 38.79
CA THR A 5 34.88 44.96 38.22
C THR A 5 35.04 43.74 37.30
N GLU A 6 34.71 42.54 37.81
CA GLU A 6 34.50 41.38 36.96
C GLU A 6 33.13 41.46 36.28
N LEU A 7 33.14 41.57 34.96
CA LEU A 7 31.99 41.34 34.09
C LEU A 7 31.76 39.83 33.97
N ILE A 8 30.77 39.28 34.67
CA ILE A 8 30.31 37.90 34.44
C ILE A 8 29.36 37.91 33.22
N LEU A 9 29.93 37.65 32.04
CA LEU A 9 29.20 37.28 30.85
C LEU A 9 28.76 35.81 30.95
N GLY A 10 27.49 35.59 31.31
CA GLY A 10 26.89 34.27 31.26
C GLY A 10 25.37 34.37 31.14
N ASN A 11 24.81 33.95 30.00
CA ASN A 11 23.39 33.71 29.84
C ASN A 11 22.90 32.82 30.99
N GLN A 12 22.15 33.38 31.95
CA GLN A 12 21.50 32.61 32.99
C GLN A 12 20.56 31.61 32.34
N LYS A 13 21.00 30.35 32.21
CA LYS A 13 20.09 29.26 31.89
C LYS A 13 19.15 29.13 33.09
N PRO A 14 17.83 29.25 32.92
CA PRO A 14 16.91 29.12 34.04
C PRO A 14 17.15 27.79 34.76
N LEU A 15 17.31 27.86 36.10
CA LEU A 15 17.40 26.70 36.98
C LEU A 15 16.22 25.77 36.69
N ARG A 16 16.49 24.49 36.41
CA ARG A 16 15.45 23.51 36.14
C ARG A 16 14.58 23.35 37.38
N GLN A 17 13.37 23.89 37.34
CA GLN A 17 12.40 23.72 38.40
C GLN A 17 11.95 22.24 38.51
N PRO A 18 11.60 21.78 39.73
CA PRO A 18 11.02 20.46 39.93
C PRO A 18 9.74 20.31 39.11
N LEU A 19 9.57 19.16 38.47
CA LEU A 19 8.40 18.90 37.64
C LEU A 19 7.16 18.67 38.50
N SER A 20 6.02 19.21 38.07
CA SER A 20 4.72 18.87 38.64
C SER A 20 4.44 17.38 38.49
N GLN A 21 3.55 16.81 39.32
CA GLN A 21 3.15 15.41 39.20
C GLN A 21 2.57 15.09 37.81
N LEU A 22 1.75 16.01 37.26
CA LEU A 22 1.21 15.89 35.91
C LEU A 22 2.31 15.84 34.85
N ASP A 23 3.32 16.71 34.94
CA ASP A 23 4.46 16.72 34.03
C ASP A 23 5.32 15.45 34.13
N LYS A 24 5.46 14.90 35.34
CA LYS A 24 6.14 13.60 35.55
C LYS A 24 5.37 12.47 34.87
N ALA A 25 4.04 12.43 35.00
CA ALA A 25 3.18 11.45 34.35
C ALA A 25 3.25 11.56 32.81
N LEU A 26 3.14 12.77 32.26
CA LEU A 26 3.28 13.02 30.81
C LEU A 26 4.67 12.64 30.29
N THR A 27 5.72 12.91 31.06
CA THR A 27 7.08 12.51 30.70
C THR A 27 7.24 10.99 30.72
N LYS A 28 6.63 10.29 31.68
CA LYS A 28 6.60 8.81 31.75
C LYS A 28 5.83 8.22 30.57
N ALA A 29 4.65 8.74 30.25
CA ALA A 29 3.88 8.32 29.08
C ALA A 29 4.68 8.53 27.77
N THR A 30 5.34 9.68 27.63
CA THR A 30 6.20 9.99 26.47
C THR A 30 7.41 9.05 26.37
N ARG A 31 7.95 8.52 27.49
CA ARG A 31 9.03 7.52 27.45
C ARG A 31 8.56 6.17 26.91
N ASN A 32 7.30 5.80 27.19
CA ASN A 32 6.73 4.55 26.69
C ASN A 32 6.44 4.60 25.19
N VAL A 33 5.93 5.74 24.70
CA VAL A 33 5.50 5.88 23.28
C VAL A 33 6.56 6.55 22.39
N GLY A 34 7.60 7.14 22.99
CA GLY A 34 8.65 7.90 22.31
C GLY A 34 8.29 9.37 22.05
N ALA A 35 9.32 10.22 22.06
CA ALA A 35 9.19 11.63 21.65
C ALA A 35 9.24 11.76 20.12
N CYS A 36 8.53 12.75 19.58
CA CYS A 36 8.57 13.04 18.15
C CYS A 36 9.99 13.46 17.69
N SER A 37 10.27 13.30 16.40
CA SER A 37 11.57 13.60 15.78
C SER A 37 12.06 15.02 16.08
N SER A 38 11.18 16.01 15.98
CA SER A 38 11.49 17.41 16.29
C SER A 38 11.88 17.61 17.76
N CYS A 39 11.05 17.16 18.71
CA CYS A 39 11.36 17.32 20.14
C CYS A 39 12.61 16.55 20.55
N ARG A 40 12.86 15.38 19.95
CA ARG A 40 14.07 14.58 20.15
C ARG A 40 15.31 15.33 19.68
N THR A 41 15.27 15.90 18.46
CA THR A 41 16.38 16.65 17.86
C THR A 41 16.66 17.93 18.65
N SER A 42 15.62 18.70 18.99
CA SER A 42 15.76 19.94 19.78
C SER A 42 15.95 19.69 21.28
N LYS A 43 16.06 18.42 21.73
CA LYS A 43 16.18 18.02 23.14
C LYS A 43 15.19 18.72 24.09
N LYS A 44 13.97 18.99 23.61
CA LYS A 44 12.88 19.64 24.37
C LYS A 44 11.81 18.64 24.79
N ARG A 45 11.03 18.96 25.82
CA ARG A 45 9.91 18.11 26.24
C ARG A 45 8.87 18.00 25.13
N CYS A 46 8.51 16.77 24.77
CA CYS A 46 7.36 16.48 23.92
C CYS A 46 6.10 16.40 24.79
N ASN A 47 5.20 17.37 24.68
CA ASN A 47 3.89 17.32 25.32
C ASN A 47 2.90 16.72 24.31
N ARG A 48 2.60 15.44 24.49
CA ARG A 48 1.79 14.65 23.58
C ARG A 48 0.39 14.44 24.18
N PRO A 49 -0.70 14.70 23.44
CA PRO A 49 -1.99 14.13 23.77
C PRO A 49 -1.96 12.61 23.57
N GLU A 50 -2.74 11.85 24.35
CA GLU A 50 -2.74 10.38 24.28
C GLU A 50 -3.10 9.86 22.89
N ASP A 51 -3.91 10.60 22.11
CA ASP A 51 -4.62 10.00 21.00
C ASP A 51 -4.81 10.83 19.71
N PRO A 52 -3.73 11.42 19.15
CA PRO A 52 -3.60 11.36 17.69
C PRO A 52 -2.16 11.14 17.19
N LEU A 53 -1.95 10.12 16.34
CA LEU A 53 -0.65 9.77 15.73
C LEU A 53 -0.20 10.77 14.65
N TYR A 54 -1.15 11.45 14.03
CA TYR A 54 -0.97 12.35 12.88
C TYR A 54 -1.05 13.83 13.25
N GLU A 55 -1.31 14.15 14.52
CA GLU A 55 -1.37 15.53 14.98
C GLU A 55 -0.06 15.99 15.59
N CYS A 56 0.14 17.31 15.50
CA CYS A 56 1.26 17.97 16.14
C CYS A 56 1.18 17.86 17.66
N CYS A 57 2.23 17.32 18.28
CA CYS A 57 2.49 17.46 19.70
C CYS A 57 2.41 18.95 20.13
N LYS A 58 1.78 19.22 21.30
CA LYS A 58 1.50 20.58 21.81
C LYS A 58 2.76 21.46 21.90
N SER A 59 3.91 20.84 22.19
CA SER A 59 5.21 21.54 22.27
C SER A 59 5.73 22.04 20.92
N CYS A 60 5.39 21.38 19.83
CA CYS A 60 5.77 21.83 18.49
C CYS A 60 4.72 22.72 17.88
N LEU A 61 3.45 22.56 18.22
CA LEU A 61 2.38 23.47 17.82
C LEU A 61 2.66 24.91 18.30
N LYS A 62 3.23 25.07 19.50
CA LYS A 62 3.65 26.36 20.05
C LYS A 62 4.93 26.94 19.43
N SER A 63 5.63 26.17 18.60
CA SER A 63 6.95 26.56 18.06
C SER A 63 6.80 27.24 16.70
N LYS A 64 7.05 28.55 16.65
CA LYS A 64 7.10 29.32 15.39
C LYS A 64 8.27 28.92 14.46
N VAL A 65 9.24 28.17 14.98
CA VAL A 65 10.50 27.81 14.29
C VAL A 65 10.36 26.56 13.41
N LEU A 66 9.37 25.71 13.66
CA LEU A 66 9.25 24.48 12.89
C LEU A 66 8.57 24.79 11.57
N SER A 67 9.30 24.58 10.47
CA SER A 67 8.70 24.51 9.13
C SER A 67 7.69 23.36 9.02
N MET A 68 7.71 22.44 10.01
CA MET A 68 7.10 21.14 9.93
C MET A 68 6.59 20.67 11.32
N PRO A 69 5.26 20.57 11.54
CA PRO A 69 4.68 20.03 12.78
C PRO A 69 5.04 18.55 13.03
N CYS A 70 5.40 18.22 14.28
CA CYS A 70 5.81 16.87 14.68
C CYS A 70 4.66 15.85 14.57
N PHE A 71 4.83 14.72 13.89
CA PHE A 71 3.92 13.57 14.09
C PHE A 71 4.73 12.26 14.11
N MET A 72 4.12 11.18 14.59
CA MET A 72 4.85 9.96 14.98
C MET A 72 4.85 8.88 13.90
N ALA A 73 3.87 8.93 13.01
CA ALA A 73 3.78 7.97 11.93
C ALA A 73 4.98 8.10 10.99
N LYS A 74 5.56 6.97 10.60
CA LYS A 74 6.72 6.91 9.70
C LYS A 74 6.30 6.29 8.39
N ILE A 75 6.81 6.83 7.29
CA ILE A 75 6.55 6.29 5.95
C ILE A 75 7.05 4.85 5.86
N ILE A 76 8.18 4.54 6.50
CA ILE A 76 8.78 3.19 6.51
C ILE A 76 7.89 2.11 7.15
N ASP A 77 6.94 2.50 8.00
CA ASP A 77 6.02 1.58 8.69
C ASP A 77 4.76 1.29 7.84
N ALA A 78 4.65 1.90 6.65
CA ALA A 78 3.50 1.73 5.76
C ALA A 78 3.38 0.27 5.27
N GLN A 79 2.25 -0.37 5.57
CA GLN A 79 1.86 -1.63 4.96
C GLN A 79 1.25 -1.35 3.59
N LEU A 80 1.81 -1.94 2.53
CA LEU A 80 1.39 -1.67 1.15
C LEU A 80 0.93 -2.92 0.38
N PHE A 81 0.89 -4.10 1.00
CA PHE A 81 0.35 -5.33 0.41
C PHE A 81 0.12 -6.37 1.51
N ARG A 82 -0.50 -7.51 1.18
CA ARG A 82 -0.64 -8.64 2.10
C ARG A 82 0.64 -9.48 2.14
N ASP A 83 1.15 -9.75 3.33
CA ASP A 83 2.31 -10.63 3.55
C ASP A 83 1.93 -12.12 3.52
N LYS A 84 0.74 -12.45 4.02
CA LYS A 84 0.21 -13.83 4.09
C LYS A 84 -1.33 -13.86 4.08
N PRO A 85 -1.97 -15.04 3.93
CA PRO A 85 -3.40 -15.17 4.19
C PRO A 85 -3.77 -14.72 5.61
N SER A 86 -4.98 -14.21 5.81
CA SER A 86 -5.47 -13.83 7.13
C SER A 86 -5.65 -15.06 8.04
N PRO A 87 -5.53 -14.96 9.38
CA PRO A 87 -5.68 -16.11 10.29
C PRO A 87 -6.95 -16.95 10.13
N LYS A 88 -8.06 -16.31 9.72
CA LYS A 88 -9.35 -16.97 9.48
C LYS A 88 -9.52 -17.47 8.04
N HIS A 89 -8.56 -17.22 7.16
CA HIS A 89 -8.62 -17.61 5.77
C HIS A 89 -8.31 -19.12 5.64
N PRO A 90 -9.06 -19.90 4.84
CA PRO A 90 -8.84 -21.35 4.71
C PRO A 90 -7.38 -21.74 4.40
N ARG A 91 -6.70 -20.92 3.59
CA ARG A 91 -5.27 -21.06 3.23
C ARG A 91 -4.26 -20.64 4.31
N PHE A 92 -4.68 -20.26 5.51
CA PHE A 92 -3.74 -19.83 6.57
C PHE A 92 -2.86 -20.96 7.10
N ASN A 93 -3.38 -22.19 7.15
CA ASN A 93 -2.70 -23.36 7.72
C ASN A 93 -1.73 -24.07 6.76
N LEU A 94 -1.29 -23.41 5.68
CA LEU A 94 -0.28 -23.99 4.79
C LEU A 94 1.11 -23.98 5.45
N ARG A 95 1.98 -24.92 5.05
CA ARG A 95 3.29 -25.17 5.70
C ARG A 95 4.14 -23.91 5.88
N GLN A 96 4.81 -23.81 7.04
CA GLN A 96 5.80 -22.75 7.33
C GLN A 96 6.91 -22.67 6.28
N THR A 97 7.28 -23.80 5.65
CA THR A 97 8.28 -23.85 4.58
C THR A 97 7.91 -22.97 3.38
N ILE A 98 6.63 -22.80 3.09
CA ILE A 98 6.12 -21.92 2.02
C ILE A 98 6.29 -20.45 2.38
N PHE A 99 6.00 -20.07 3.62
CA PHE A 99 6.05 -18.68 4.07
C PHE A 99 7.45 -18.22 4.50
N GLY A 100 8.38 -19.15 4.75
CA GLY A 100 9.69 -18.82 5.33
C GLY A 100 10.90 -19.01 4.42
N SER A 101 10.89 -19.96 3.48
CA SER A 101 12.14 -20.36 2.79
C SER A 101 12.02 -20.74 1.31
N LEU A 102 10.82 -20.71 0.72
CA LEU A 102 10.58 -21.03 -0.71
C LEU A 102 11.31 -22.30 -1.18
N VAL A 103 11.28 -23.35 -0.34
CA VAL A 103 11.93 -24.63 -0.63
C VAL A 103 11.02 -25.58 -1.41
N ASP A 104 11.63 -26.44 -2.23
CA ASP A 104 10.90 -27.52 -2.87
C ASP A 104 10.35 -28.50 -1.81
N ILE A 105 9.06 -28.81 -1.89
CA ILE A 105 8.37 -29.69 -0.91
C ILE A 105 8.17 -31.12 -1.42
N ILE A 106 8.75 -31.46 -2.57
CA ILE A 106 8.53 -32.74 -3.26
C ILE A 106 9.63 -33.74 -2.97
N GLN A 107 9.25 -35.02 -2.92
CA GLN A 107 10.20 -36.13 -2.84
C GLN A 107 10.99 -36.26 -4.16
N GLN A 108 12.18 -36.85 -4.09
CA GLN A 108 13.07 -36.99 -5.25
C GLN A 108 12.49 -37.87 -6.37
N SER A 109 11.66 -38.85 -6.03
CA SER A 109 10.94 -39.72 -6.98
C SER A 109 9.96 -38.94 -7.85
N GLU A 110 9.24 -37.97 -7.27
CA GLU A 110 8.25 -37.13 -7.97
C GLU A 110 8.92 -36.12 -8.92
N ARG A 111 10.19 -35.78 -8.71
CA ARG A 111 10.97 -34.92 -9.62
C ARG A 111 11.16 -35.52 -11.01
N GLN A 112 11.03 -36.85 -11.15
CA GLN A 112 11.30 -37.55 -12.40
C GLN A 112 10.11 -37.56 -13.39
N ARG A 113 8.96 -36.97 -13.03
CA ARG A 113 7.77 -36.86 -13.90
C ARG A 113 7.26 -35.41 -13.98
N PRO A 114 8.00 -34.49 -14.64
CA PRO A 114 7.62 -33.09 -14.67
C PRO A 114 6.33 -32.87 -15.46
N ILE A 115 5.34 -32.24 -14.83
CA ILE A 115 4.10 -31.82 -15.49
C ILE A 115 4.24 -30.33 -15.83
N ILE A 116 4.47 -30.01 -17.09
CA ILE A 116 4.63 -28.62 -17.54
C ILE A 116 3.26 -28.03 -17.84
N VAL A 117 2.94 -26.90 -17.21
CA VAL A 117 1.70 -26.16 -17.49
C VAL A 117 1.98 -24.68 -17.71
N THR A 118 1.07 -24.03 -18.40
CA THR A 118 1.06 -22.58 -18.58
C THR A 118 -0.11 -21.97 -17.83
N LEU A 119 0.18 -20.94 -17.04
CA LEU A 119 -0.80 -20.23 -16.22
C LEU A 119 -1.04 -18.83 -16.76
N THR A 120 -2.22 -18.29 -16.50
CA THR A 120 -2.55 -16.89 -16.84
C THR A 120 -3.46 -16.26 -15.80
N GLN A 121 -3.47 -14.92 -15.79
CA GLN A 121 -4.45 -14.08 -15.10
C GLN A 121 -5.30 -13.26 -16.10
N ASP A 122 -5.38 -13.72 -17.36
CA ASP A 122 -6.21 -13.14 -18.42
C ASP A 122 -5.85 -11.69 -18.77
N LEU A 123 -4.54 -11.42 -18.84
CA LEU A 123 -3.97 -10.14 -19.28
C LEU A 123 -3.10 -10.27 -20.53
N GLY A 124 -3.25 -11.36 -21.29
CA GLY A 124 -2.42 -11.64 -22.46
C GLY A 124 -0.98 -12.07 -22.12
N LEU A 125 -0.71 -12.38 -20.84
CA LEU A 125 0.56 -12.89 -20.35
C LEU A 125 0.40 -14.33 -19.87
N GLN A 126 1.48 -15.09 -19.99
CA GLN A 126 1.54 -16.50 -19.65
C GLN A 126 2.75 -16.76 -18.75
N LEU A 127 2.57 -17.62 -17.75
CA LEU A 127 3.61 -18.04 -16.82
C LEU A 127 3.81 -19.55 -16.96
N LEU A 128 5.02 -19.96 -17.33
CA LEU A 128 5.41 -21.36 -17.38
C LEU A 128 5.77 -21.87 -15.98
N VAL A 129 5.17 -22.98 -15.55
CA VAL A 129 5.52 -23.65 -14.30
C VAL A 129 5.61 -25.16 -14.48
N ILE A 130 6.46 -25.79 -13.67
CA ILE A 130 6.60 -27.24 -13.60
C ILE A 130 5.91 -27.72 -12.32
N LEU A 131 4.97 -28.64 -12.46
CA LEU A 131 4.21 -29.22 -11.35
C LEU A 131 4.70 -30.62 -11.01
N ALA A 132 4.47 -30.99 -9.76
CA ALA A 132 4.61 -32.33 -9.24
C ALA A 132 3.53 -32.60 -8.19
N ARG A 133 3.25 -33.88 -7.94
CA ARG A 133 2.33 -34.27 -6.87
C ARG A 133 3.02 -34.12 -5.51
N TYR A 134 2.24 -33.76 -4.50
CA TYR A 134 2.68 -33.74 -3.12
C TYR A 134 1.65 -34.40 -2.22
N GLU A 135 2.08 -34.79 -1.02
CA GLU A 135 1.22 -35.37 0.01
C GLU A 135 0.89 -34.29 1.06
N PRO A 136 -0.37 -33.85 1.18
CA PRO A 136 -0.76 -32.83 2.16
C PRO A 136 -0.61 -33.29 3.61
N GLU A 137 -0.21 -32.37 4.48
CA GLU A 137 -0.19 -32.55 5.93
C GLU A 137 -1.62 -32.44 6.51
N PRO A 138 -1.89 -33.06 7.67
CA PRO A 138 -3.17 -32.94 8.34
C PRO A 138 -3.58 -31.47 8.57
N GLY A 139 -4.75 -31.09 8.07
CA GLY A 139 -5.30 -29.74 8.21
C GLY A 139 -4.88 -28.74 7.12
N GLU A 140 -4.06 -29.15 6.15
CA GLU A 140 -3.78 -28.32 4.97
C GLU A 140 -5.03 -28.16 4.09
N CYS A 141 -5.23 -26.95 3.57
CA CYS A 141 -6.35 -26.65 2.67
C CYS A 141 -6.02 -27.16 1.25
N THR A 142 -6.79 -28.14 0.77
CA THR A 142 -6.61 -28.78 -0.56
C THR A 142 -7.70 -28.42 -1.57
N HIS A 143 -8.71 -27.65 -1.16
CA HIS A 143 -9.88 -27.33 -1.98
C HIS A 143 -10.10 -25.81 -2.08
N ARG A 144 -10.85 -25.34 -3.09
CA ARG A 144 -11.31 -23.95 -3.19
C ARG A 144 -12.72 -23.84 -2.61
N THR A 145 -13.05 -22.72 -1.95
CA THR A 145 -14.39 -22.48 -1.38
C THR A 145 -14.98 -21.15 -1.85
N TRP A 146 -16.31 -21.11 -1.92
CA TRP A 146 -17.09 -19.89 -2.16
C TRP A 146 -18.46 -20.02 -1.51
N LYS A 147 -19.18 -18.91 -1.33
CA LYS A 147 -20.58 -18.93 -0.94
C LYS A 147 -21.51 -18.76 -2.13
N LYS A 148 -22.60 -19.51 -2.14
CA LYS A 148 -23.75 -19.36 -3.04
C LYS A 148 -25.02 -19.63 -2.25
N ASP A 149 -26.01 -18.74 -2.33
CA ASP A 149 -27.30 -18.86 -1.64
C ASP A 149 -27.18 -19.11 -0.12
N GLY A 150 -26.20 -18.43 0.52
CA GLY A 150 -25.91 -18.60 1.95
C GLY A 150 -25.15 -19.88 2.32
N GLN A 151 -24.97 -20.81 1.39
CA GLN A 151 -24.26 -22.08 1.61
C GLN A 151 -22.81 -22.00 1.13
N THR A 152 -21.91 -22.58 1.91
CA THR A 152 -20.49 -22.74 1.53
C THR A 152 -20.38 -23.93 0.58
N ARG A 153 -19.88 -23.69 -0.62
CA ARG A 153 -19.55 -24.71 -1.63
C ARG A 153 -18.03 -24.92 -1.68
N ARG A 154 -17.64 -26.09 -2.18
CA ARG A 154 -16.23 -26.49 -2.32
C ARG A 154 -15.96 -27.12 -3.67
N LEU A 155 -14.75 -26.90 -4.18
CA LEU A 155 -14.19 -27.52 -5.36
C LEU A 155 -12.96 -28.30 -4.93
N GLU A 156 -13.08 -29.62 -4.93
CA GLU A 156 -11.96 -30.52 -4.62
C GLU A 156 -10.95 -30.48 -5.78
N LEU A 157 -9.67 -30.42 -5.44
CA LEU A 157 -8.58 -30.27 -6.39
C LEU A 157 -7.50 -31.32 -6.15
N PRO A 158 -6.81 -31.76 -7.21
CA PRO A 158 -5.67 -32.66 -7.07
C PRO A 158 -4.53 -31.98 -6.28
N HIS A 159 -3.70 -32.78 -5.62
CA HIS A 159 -2.60 -32.28 -4.80
C HIS A 159 -1.34 -32.01 -5.64
N TYR A 160 -1.40 -30.93 -6.43
CA TYR A 160 -0.21 -30.41 -7.14
C TYR A 160 0.42 -29.24 -6.40
N CYS A 161 1.74 -29.16 -6.55
CA CYS A 161 2.58 -28.05 -6.14
C CYS A 161 3.57 -27.72 -7.26
N ILE A 162 4.27 -26.59 -7.13
CA ILE A 162 5.42 -26.25 -7.97
C ILE A 162 6.59 -27.17 -7.62
N ALA A 163 7.14 -27.83 -8.63
CA ALA A 163 8.19 -28.83 -8.49
C ALA A 163 9.59 -28.24 -8.26
N ASN A 164 9.87 -27.07 -8.84
CA ASN A 164 11.13 -26.36 -8.70
C ASN A 164 10.86 -24.87 -8.45
N MET A 165 11.09 -24.43 -7.21
CA MET A 165 10.85 -23.06 -6.78
C MET A 165 11.81 -22.07 -7.44
N GLY A 166 13.05 -22.47 -7.73
CA GLY A 166 14.04 -21.63 -8.39
C GLY A 166 13.67 -21.31 -9.84
N ASP A 167 13.20 -22.31 -10.59
CA ASP A 167 12.72 -22.12 -11.97
C ASP A 167 11.46 -21.26 -11.99
N ALA A 168 10.50 -21.55 -11.10
CA ALA A 168 9.29 -20.75 -10.97
C ALA A 168 9.57 -19.30 -10.57
N GLN A 169 10.55 -19.07 -9.69
CA GLN A 169 10.98 -17.73 -9.31
C GLN A 169 11.54 -16.97 -10.52
N ARG A 170 12.43 -17.58 -11.31
CA ARG A 170 12.97 -16.93 -12.52
C ARG A 170 11.86 -16.58 -13.51
N ASN A 171 10.98 -17.53 -13.81
CA ASN A 171 9.85 -17.31 -14.73
C ASN A 171 8.88 -16.25 -14.20
N MET A 172 8.65 -16.20 -12.88
CA MET A 172 7.79 -15.20 -12.26
C MET A 172 8.39 -13.79 -12.36
N LEU A 173 9.70 -13.63 -12.17
CA LEU A 173 10.33 -12.31 -12.30
C LEU A 173 10.25 -11.77 -13.73
N GLU A 174 10.39 -12.64 -14.73
CA GLU A 174 10.15 -12.28 -16.14
C GLU A 174 8.68 -11.90 -16.39
N TYR A 175 7.74 -12.65 -15.82
CA TYR A 175 6.32 -12.32 -15.87
C TYR A 175 6.03 -10.95 -15.25
N VAL A 176 6.58 -10.65 -14.06
CA VAL A 176 6.42 -9.38 -13.34
C VAL A 176 6.91 -8.19 -14.19
N ALA A 177 8.05 -8.34 -14.88
CA ALA A 177 8.61 -7.29 -15.73
C ALA A 177 7.64 -6.84 -16.84
N ASN A 178 6.88 -7.78 -17.40
CA ASN A 178 5.87 -7.50 -18.43
C ASN A 178 4.49 -7.16 -17.84
N PHE A 179 4.22 -7.58 -16.60
CA PHE A 179 2.91 -7.46 -15.98
C PHE A 179 2.46 -6.01 -15.80
N ARG A 180 3.37 -5.10 -15.43
CA ARG A 180 3.04 -3.69 -15.17
C ARG A 180 2.31 -3.04 -16.34
N SER A 181 2.84 -3.16 -17.56
CA SER A 181 2.24 -2.53 -18.74
C SER A 181 0.88 -3.12 -19.08
N ALA A 182 0.76 -4.45 -19.05
CA ALA A 182 -0.48 -5.18 -19.32
C ALA A 182 -1.58 -4.83 -18.29
N PHE A 183 -1.22 -4.79 -17.01
CA PHE A 183 -2.14 -4.44 -15.92
C PHE A 183 -2.64 -3.01 -16.03
N LEU A 184 -1.73 -2.03 -16.19
CA LEU A 184 -2.11 -0.62 -16.27
C LEU A 184 -3.02 -0.37 -17.48
N LYS A 185 -2.72 -0.95 -18.64
CA LYS A 185 -3.60 -0.85 -19.82
C LYS A 185 -5.03 -1.35 -19.52
N HIS A 186 -5.15 -2.45 -18.77
CA HIS A 186 -6.45 -3.02 -18.42
C HIS A 186 -7.23 -2.16 -17.43
N VAL A 187 -6.60 -1.70 -16.35
CA VAL A 187 -7.29 -0.96 -15.28
C VAL A 187 -7.58 0.48 -15.67
N LEU A 188 -6.64 1.16 -16.33
CA LEU A 188 -6.83 2.55 -16.71
C LEU A 188 -7.92 2.74 -17.78
N GLY A 189 -8.25 1.69 -18.54
CA GLY A 189 -9.39 1.68 -19.46
C GLY A 189 -10.75 1.79 -18.76
N ARG A 190 -10.82 1.52 -17.45
CA ARG A 190 -12.05 1.59 -16.63
C ARG A 190 -12.02 2.69 -15.57
N SER A 191 -10.85 3.26 -15.32
CA SER A 191 -10.67 4.39 -14.40
C SER A 191 -11.25 5.70 -14.93
N ASN A 192 -11.64 6.58 -14.01
CA ASN A 192 -12.01 7.95 -14.33
C ASN A 192 -10.82 8.76 -14.88
N ASP A 193 -11.14 9.90 -15.51
CA ASP A 193 -10.17 10.75 -16.21
C ASP A 193 -9.07 11.33 -15.31
N ILE A 194 -9.33 11.52 -14.01
CA ILE A 194 -8.35 12.03 -13.05
C ILE A 194 -7.35 10.94 -12.70
N THR A 195 -7.84 9.77 -12.28
CA THR A 195 -6.97 8.63 -11.97
C THR A 195 -6.16 8.23 -13.19
N ARG A 196 -6.80 8.13 -14.36
CA ARG A 196 -6.12 7.88 -15.63
C ARG A 196 -5.04 8.92 -15.89
N GLY A 197 -5.37 10.21 -15.77
CA GLY A 197 -4.41 11.29 -15.96
C GLY A 197 -3.24 11.26 -14.97
N MET A 198 -3.44 10.85 -13.71
CA MET A 198 -2.37 10.70 -12.72
C MET A 198 -1.43 9.54 -13.07
N PHE A 199 -1.99 8.39 -13.47
CA PHE A 199 -1.19 7.24 -13.87
C PHE A 199 -0.47 7.47 -15.20
N ASP A 200 -1.09 8.13 -16.17
CA ASP A 200 -0.44 8.48 -17.45
C ASP A 200 0.80 9.37 -17.19
N GLN A 201 0.67 10.38 -16.33
CA GLN A 201 1.82 11.21 -15.94
C GLN A 201 2.87 10.44 -15.14
N ALA A 202 2.44 9.56 -14.23
CA ALA A 202 3.37 8.69 -13.51
C ALA A 202 4.15 7.77 -14.45
N GLN A 203 3.48 7.20 -15.46
CA GLN A 203 4.12 6.37 -16.49
C GLN A 203 5.10 7.17 -17.34
N ARG A 204 4.72 8.38 -17.80
CA ARG A 204 5.63 9.28 -18.53
C ARG A 204 6.86 9.63 -17.70
N PHE A 205 6.66 10.04 -16.44
CA PHE A 205 7.75 10.36 -15.53
C PHE A 205 8.70 9.17 -15.34
N ALA A 206 8.17 7.98 -15.11
CA ALA A 206 8.95 6.76 -14.93
C ALA A 206 9.68 6.31 -16.21
N ALA A 207 9.13 6.59 -17.40
CA ALA A 207 9.81 6.28 -18.66
C ALA A 207 11.10 7.09 -18.85
N PHE A 208 11.10 8.36 -18.42
CA PHE A 208 12.31 9.20 -18.42
C PHE A 208 13.19 9.00 -17.18
N ASN A 209 12.64 8.45 -16.10
CA ASN A 209 13.32 8.25 -14.82
C ASN A 209 13.06 6.82 -14.29
N PRO A 210 13.67 5.79 -14.88
CA PRO A 210 13.35 4.38 -14.57
C PRO A 210 13.63 4.00 -13.11
N ASP A 211 14.63 4.64 -12.49
CA ASP A 211 15.00 4.42 -11.07
C ASP A 211 14.25 5.33 -10.08
N SER A 212 13.28 6.11 -10.56
CA SER A 212 12.50 7.02 -9.71
C SER A 212 11.71 6.31 -8.62
N THR A 213 11.33 7.07 -7.59
CA THR A 213 10.36 6.63 -6.56
C THR A 213 9.01 6.32 -7.20
N VAL A 214 8.62 7.06 -8.25
CA VAL A 214 7.39 6.84 -9.02
C VAL A 214 7.39 5.48 -9.72
N SER A 215 8.51 5.11 -10.36
CA SER A 215 8.64 3.80 -11.03
C SER A 215 8.45 2.65 -10.05
N LYS A 216 9.09 2.72 -8.88
CA LYS A 216 8.95 1.72 -7.81
C LYS A 216 7.51 1.65 -7.26
N ALA A 217 6.81 2.77 -7.17
CA ALA A 217 5.40 2.79 -6.76
C ALA A 217 4.50 2.10 -7.79
N LEU A 218 4.74 2.34 -9.09
CA LEU A 218 4.00 1.66 -10.17
C LEU A 218 4.29 0.17 -10.20
N ASP A 219 5.54 -0.24 -10.00
CA ASP A 219 5.94 -1.65 -9.93
C ASP A 219 5.28 -2.36 -8.74
N LEU A 220 5.33 -1.77 -7.54
CA LEU A 220 4.66 -2.31 -6.36
C LEU A 220 3.15 -2.42 -6.57
N CYS A 221 2.54 -1.36 -7.12
CA CYS A 221 1.11 -1.30 -7.36
C CYS A 221 0.65 -2.40 -8.33
N ALA A 222 1.37 -2.60 -9.44
CA ALA A 222 1.07 -3.64 -10.40
C ALA A 222 1.35 -5.04 -9.83
N ALA A 223 2.54 -5.29 -9.27
CA ALA A 223 2.92 -6.61 -8.78
C ALA A 223 2.02 -7.09 -7.62
N SER A 224 1.48 -6.19 -6.81
CA SER A 224 0.51 -6.55 -5.76
C SER A 224 -0.75 -7.20 -6.33
N ARG A 225 -1.12 -6.89 -7.58
CA ARG A 225 -2.30 -7.47 -8.24
C ARG A 225 -2.08 -8.91 -8.65
N ILE A 226 -0.83 -9.33 -8.84
CA ILE A 226 -0.49 -10.71 -9.16
C ILE A 226 -0.92 -11.63 -8.02
N ILE A 227 -0.75 -11.19 -6.78
CA ILE A 227 -1.18 -11.94 -5.58
C ILE A 227 -2.65 -11.66 -5.20
N GLU A 228 -3.41 -10.98 -6.02
CA GLU A 228 -4.83 -10.67 -5.74
C GLU A 228 -5.78 -11.23 -6.78
N ARG A 229 -5.24 -11.61 -7.94
CA ARG A 229 -6.00 -12.19 -9.04
C ARG A 229 -5.87 -13.70 -9.02
N ASP A 230 -6.96 -14.36 -9.39
CA ASP A 230 -6.99 -15.80 -9.50
C ASP A 230 -6.15 -16.24 -10.72
N TRP A 231 -5.36 -17.29 -10.54
CA TRP A 231 -4.62 -17.95 -11.62
C TRP A 231 -5.43 -19.10 -12.19
N ARG A 232 -5.38 -19.27 -13.52
CA ARG A 232 -5.90 -20.46 -14.18
C ARG A 232 -4.86 -21.13 -15.07
N VAL A 233 -5.02 -22.44 -15.22
CA VAL A 233 -4.31 -23.21 -16.23
C VAL A 233 -4.90 -22.87 -17.60
N CYS A 234 -4.04 -22.53 -18.56
CA CYS A 234 -4.42 -22.21 -19.94
C CYS A 234 -3.65 -23.02 -20.99
N GLY A 235 -2.70 -23.87 -20.56
CA GLY A 235 -1.98 -24.79 -21.44
C GLY A 235 -1.29 -25.89 -20.63
N GLY A 236 -1.05 -27.04 -21.27
CA GLY A 236 -0.44 -28.21 -20.64
C GLY A 236 -1.19 -29.51 -20.98
N PRO A 237 -0.87 -30.62 -20.30
CA PRO A 237 -1.53 -31.90 -20.51
C PRO A 237 -3.04 -31.83 -20.22
N PRO A 238 -3.88 -32.54 -20.99
CA PRO A 238 -5.34 -32.46 -20.89
C PRO A 238 -5.91 -33.07 -19.60
N ASN A 239 -5.14 -33.91 -18.89
CA ASN A 239 -5.62 -34.64 -17.72
C ASN A 239 -4.81 -34.29 -16.46
N LEU A 240 -5.05 -33.08 -15.94
CA LEU A 240 -4.59 -32.73 -14.60
C LEU A 240 -5.52 -33.31 -13.51
N GLY A 241 -6.72 -33.78 -13.86
CA GLY A 241 -7.74 -34.15 -12.88
C GLY A 241 -8.32 -32.94 -12.15
N ILE A 242 -8.16 -31.73 -12.72
CA ILE A 242 -8.83 -30.52 -12.25
C ILE A 242 -10.19 -30.45 -12.95
N PRO A 243 -11.31 -30.47 -12.21
CA PRO A 243 -12.64 -30.41 -12.80
C PRO A 243 -12.88 -29.05 -13.49
N LEU A 244 -13.43 -29.09 -14.70
CA LEU A 244 -13.98 -27.91 -15.36
C LEU A 244 -15.43 -27.74 -14.89
N VAL A 245 -15.75 -26.59 -14.29
CA VAL A 245 -17.12 -26.27 -13.92
C VAL A 245 -17.79 -25.61 -15.11
N SER A 246 -18.79 -26.26 -15.71
CA SER A 246 -19.51 -25.76 -16.89
C SER A 246 -21.04 -25.73 -16.71
N ASP A 247 -21.53 -26.10 -15.53
CA ASP A 247 -22.95 -26.28 -15.21
C ASP A 247 -23.59 -25.06 -14.53
N ASP A 248 -22.79 -24.13 -14.02
CA ASP A 248 -23.26 -22.96 -13.25
C ASP A 248 -22.51 -21.68 -13.63
N PRO A 249 -23.06 -20.83 -14.51
CA PRO A 249 -22.45 -19.55 -14.91
C PRO A 249 -22.17 -18.59 -13.75
N ASN A 250 -22.84 -18.76 -12.60
CA ASN A 250 -22.62 -17.94 -11.41
C ASN A 250 -21.51 -18.51 -10.50
N ASN A 251 -20.89 -19.64 -10.87
CA ASN A 251 -19.76 -20.18 -10.16
C ASN A 251 -18.52 -19.31 -10.43
N PRO A 252 -17.74 -18.90 -9.41
CA PRO A 252 -16.49 -18.15 -9.62
C PRO A 252 -15.46 -18.90 -10.46
N PHE A 253 -15.63 -20.21 -10.65
CA PHE A 253 -14.77 -21.09 -11.45
C PHE A 253 -15.45 -21.60 -12.72
N TYR A 254 -16.54 -20.97 -13.18
CA TYR A 254 -17.18 -21.32 -14.45
C TYR A 254 -16.23 -21.15 -15.65
N ASP A 255 -16.10 -22.19 -16.48
CA ASP A 255 -15.14 -22.29 -17.60
C ASP A 255 -13.69 -21.91 -17.23
N PHE A 256 -13.34 -22.13 -15.96
CA PHE A 256 -12.09 -21.73 -15.36
C PHE A 256 -11.44 -22.95 -14.71
N MET A 257 -10.20 -23.26 -15.09
CA MET A 257 -9.40 -24.32 -14.46
C MET A 257 -8.49 -23.70 -13.38
N PRO A 258 -8.91 -23.61 -12.11
CA PRO A 258 -8.13 -22.94 -11.09
C PRO A 258 -6.86 -23.74 -10.75
N ILE A 259 -5.81 -23.03 -10.34
CA ILE A 259 -4.66 -23.68 -9.71
C ILE A 259 -5.01 -24.17 -8.29
N THR A 260 -4.24 -25.14 -7.80
CA THR A 260 -4.41 -25.71 -6.45
C THR A 260 -4.08 -24.67 -5.37
N PRO A 261 -4.61 -24.81 -4.13
CA PRO A 261 -4.28 -23.89 -3.04
C PRO A 261 -2.78 -23.83 -2.72
N MET A 262 -2.06 -24.94 -2.89
CA MET A 262 -0.61 -25.00 -2.67
C MET A 262 0.15 -24.19 -3.73
N MET A 263 -0.17 -24.39 -5.02
CA MET A 263 0.42 -23.61 -6.10
C MET A 263 0.17 -22.11 -5.91
N ASP A 264 -1.06 -21.74 -5.53
CA ASP A 264 -1.47 -20.37 -5.24
C ASP A 264 -0.59 -19.72 -4.18
N ALA A 265 -0.37 -20.41 -3.06
CA ALA A 265 0.47 -19.94 -1.98
C ALA A 265 1.95 -19.86 -2.38
N GLN A 266 2.46 -20.84 -3.14
CA GLN A 266 3.83 -20.80 -3.64
C GLN A 266 4.07 -19.60 -4.57
N LEU A 267 3.17 -19.36 -5.54
CA LEU A 267 3.26 -18.22 -6.45
C LEU A 267 3.16 -16.89 -5.70
N ASP A 268 2.21 -16.79 -4.74
CA ASP A 268 2.09 -15.62 -3.88
C ASP A 268 3.41 -15.31 -3.17
N GLN A 269 4.01 -16.32 -2.53
CA GLN A 269 5.23 -16.13 -1.75
C GLN A 269 6.45 -15.83 -2.61
N ILE A 270 6.54 -16.39 -3.83
CA ILE A 270 7.57 -15.99 -4.81
C ILE A 270 7.47 -14.49 -5.07
N VAL A 271 6.29 -13.97 -5.41
CA VAL A 271 6.09 -12.54 -5.71
C VAL A 271 6.35 -11.68 -4.47
N ILE A 272 5.86 -12.09 -3.31
CA ILE A 272 6.01 -11.33 -2.06
C ILE A 272 7.48 -11.20 -1.68
N GLN A 273 8.20 -12.32 -1.57
CA GLN A 273 9.55 -12.35 -1.03
C GLN A 273 10.59 -11.89 -2.07
N SER A 274 10.43 -12.29 -3.33
CA SER A 274 11.42 -12.00 -4.38
C SER A 274 11.25 -10.64 -5.03
N PHE A 275 10.09 -9.99 -4.86
CA PHE A 275 9.79 -8.72 -5.54
C PHE A 275 9.17 -7.67 -4.61
N LEU A 276 8.00 -7.92 -4.03
CA LEU A 276 7.25 -6.89 -3.30
C LEU A 276 7.98 -6.37 -2.06
N VAL A 277 8.61 -7.26 -1.27
CA VAL A 277 9.39 -6.87 -0.09
C VAL A 277 10.58 -5.97 -0.49
N PRO A 278 11.49 -6.37 -1.40
CA PRO A 278 12.59 -5.51 -1.85
C PRO A 278 12.13 -4.17 -2.43
N VAL A 279 11.11 -4.19 -3.30
CA VAL A 279 10.60 -2.97 -3.96
C VAL A 279 9.99 -2.02 -2.92
N ARG A 280 9.23 -2.54 -1.94
CA ARG A 280 8.67 -1.73 -0.85
C ARG A 280 9.76 -1.09 -0.01
N GLU A 281 10.79 -1.82 0.38
CA GLU A 281 11.88 -1.29 1.18
C GLU A 281 12.59 -0.14 0.46
N ALA A 282 12.93 -0.35 -0.81
CA ALA A 282 13.54 0.67 -1.66
C ALA A 282 12.63 1.89 -1.86
N LEU A 283 11.33 1.66 -2.12
CA LEU A 283 10.33 2.69 -2.31
C LEU A 283 10.16 3.56 -1.06
N LEU A 284 9.89 2.94 0.09
CA LEU A 284 9.61 3.67 1.32
C LEU A 284 10.84 4.40 1.85
N LYS A 285 12.03 3.82 1.69
CA LYS A 285 13.29 4.50 2.02
C LYS A 285 13.46 5.74 1.15
N SER A 286 13.35 5.60 -0.17
CA SER A 286 13.49 6.70 -1.13
C SER A 286 12.45 7.81 -0.89
N LEU A 287 11.18 7.44 -0.64
CA LEU A 287 10.12 8.39 -0.34
C LEU A 287 10.36 9.11 0.99
N GLN A 288 10.76 8.39 2.04
CA GLN A 288 11.09 8.97 3.34
C GLN A 288 12.22 10.00 3.21
N GLU A 289 13.30 9.67 2.51
CA GLU A 289 14.43 10.58 2.24
C GLU A 289 13.99 11.83 1.48
N LYS A 290 13.19 11.67 0.41
CA LYS A 290 12.66 12.79 -0.36
C LYS A 290 11.74 13.69 0.46
N MET A 291 10.89 13.14 1.32
CA MET A 291 9.92 13.92 2.08
C MET A 291 10.50 14.60 3.33
N THR A 292 11.60 14.08 3.91
CA THR A 292 12.24 14.68 5.09
C THR A 292 13.49 15.49 4.79
N SER A 293 14.02 15.40 3.57
CA SER A 293 15.13 16.25 3.13
C SER A 293 14.75 17.73 3.22
N SER A 294 15.72 18.58 3.56
CA SER A 294 15.60 20.04 3.46
C SER A 294 15.32 20.51 2.02
N SER A 295 15.60 19.67 1.04
CA SER A 295 15.33 19.89 -0.38
C SER A 295 14.08 19.15 -0.88
N SER A 296 13.16 18.69 -0.02
CA SER A 296 11.97 17.91 -0.42
C SER A 296 11.17 18.53 -1.56
N ILE A 297 11.07 19.85 -1.56
CA ILE A 297 10.40 20.65 -2.59
C ILE A 297 11.04 20.44 -3.98
N SER A 298 12.32 20.09 -4.08
CA SER A 298 12.96 19.80 -5.38
C SER A 298 12.48 18.51 -6.03
N SER A 299 11.83 17.62 -5.26
CA SER A 299 11.20 16.40 -5.76
C SER A 299 9.68 16.50 -5.70
N PHE A 300 9.11 17.72 -5.66
CA PHE A 300 7.67 17.94 -5.42
C PHE A 300 6.79 17.10 -6.36
N PHE A 301 7.06 17.17 -7.66
CA PHE A 301 6.26 16.48 -8.67
C PHE A 301 6.39 14.95 -8.57
N GLU A 302 7.60 14.44 -8.33
CA GLU A 302 7.85 13.02 -8.14
C GLU A 302 7.15 12.49 -6.86
N ILE A 303 7.21 13.25 -5.77
CA ILE A 303 6.52 12.93 -4.51
C ILE A 303 5.00 12.92 -4.74
N PHE A 304 4.47 13.92 -5.44
CA PHE A 304 3.05 13.99 -5.78
C PHE A 304 2.59 12.74 -6.54
N LEU A 305 3.26 12.41 -7.64
CA LEU A 305 2.93 11.24 -8.46
C LEU A 305 3.06 9.93 -7.67
N THR A 306 4.11 9.81 -6.85
CA THR A 306 4.32 8.63 -6.00
C THR A 306 3.15 8.44 -5.03
N ILE A 307 2.75 9.50 -4.32
CA ILE A 307 1.66 9.43 -3.35
C ILE A 307 0.33 9.18 -4.06
N ALA A 308 0.05 9.84 -5.18
CA ALA A 308 -1.15 9.59 -5.97
C ALA A 308 -1.29 8.10 -6.36
N VAL A 309 -0.22 7.50 -6.90
CA VAL A 309 -0.20 6.07 -7.24
C VAL A 309 -0.45 5.19 -6.00
N LEU A 310 0.20 5.49 -4.86
CA LEU A 310 0.05 4.71 -3.63
C LEU A 310 -1.34 4.84 -2.99
N LEU A 311 -1.99 5.98 -3.11
CA LEU A 311 -3.35 6.19 -2.60
C LEU A 311 -4.38 5.44 -3.46
N SER A 312 -4.29 5.52 -4.79
CA SER A 312 -5.12 4.69 -5.69
C SER A 312 -4.86 3.19 -5.52
N HIS A 313 -3.60 2.80 -5.29
CA HIS A 313 -3.26 1.43 -4.92
C HIS A 313 -4.00 0.95 -3.66
N GLY A 314 -4.19 1.85 -2.70
CA GLY A 314 -4.95 1.61 -1.49
C GLY A 314 -6.43 1.31 -1.72
N GLU A 315 -7.06 2.08 -2.62
CA GLU A 315 -8.45 1.86 -3.07
C GLU A 315 -8.58 0.42 -3.61
N TRP A 316 -7.62 -0.01 -4.44
CA TRP A 316 -7.61 -1.35 -5.03
C TRP A 316 -7.34 -2.47 -4.01
N LEU A 317 -6.44 -2.26 -3.04
CA LEU A 317 -6.19 -3.21 -1.95
C LEU A 317 -7.46 -3.47 -1.12
N LEU A 318 -8.15 -2.39 -0.77
CA LEU A 318 -9.37 -2.46 0.04
C LEU A 318 -10.52 -3.09 -0.77
N GLY A 319 -10.68 -2.70 -2.03
CA GLY A 319 -11.66 -3.29 -2.95
C GLY A 319 -11.42 -4.78 -3.21
N HIS A 320 -10.16 -5.23 -3.30
CA HIS A 320 -9.86 -6.67 -3.33
C HIS A 320 -10.24 -7.35 -2.01
N SER A 321 -9.85 -6.78 -0.87
CA SER A 321 -10.14 -7.32 0.46
C SER A 321 -11.65 -7.49 0.70
N GLN A 322 -12.46 -6.51 0.28
CA GLN A 322 -13.92 -6.51 0.37
C GLN A 322 -14.54 -7.59 -0.53
N ARG A 323 -14.14 -7.65 -1.82
CA ARG A 323 -14.63 -8.70 -2.74
C ARG A 323 -14.31 -10.10 -2.24
N ASN A 324 -13.11 -10.30 -1.69
CA ASN A 324 -12.76 -11.60 -1.13
C ASN A 324 -13.58 -11.88 0.15
N ALA A 325 -13.92 -10.86 0.96
CA ALA A 325 -14.75 -11.01 2.15
C ALA A 325 -16.16 -11.48 1.78
N LEU A 326 -16.74 -10.89 0.73
CA LEU A 326 -18.00 -11.33 0.14
C LEU A 326 -17.92 -12.77 -0.39
N ARG A 327 -16.87 -13.09 -1.15
CA ARG A 327 -16.67 -14.42 -1.76
C ARG A 327 -16.70 -15.56 -0.73
N VAL A 328 -16.08 -15.34 0.43
CA VAL A 328 -16.06 -16.32 1.55
C VAL A 328 -17.21 -16.11 2.54
N GLY A 329 -18.05 -15.10 2.31
CA GLY A 329 -19.19 -14.73 3.14
C GLY A 329 -18.84 -14.34 4.57
N SER A 330 -17.80 -13.52 4.71
CA SER A 330 -17.48 -12.80 5.94
C SER A 330 -18.65 -11.92 6.38
N LYS A 331 -18.79 -11.72 7.70
CA LYS A 331 -19.76 -10.78 8.28
C LYS A 331 -19.23 -9.35 8.40
N THR A 332 -17.94 -9.17 8.17
CA THR A 332 -17.25 -7.87 8.24
C THR A 332 -16.88 -7.39 6.85
N ARG A 333 -16.78 -6.06 6.68
CA ARG A 333 -16.46 -5.41 5.40
C ARG A 333 -15.21 -5.95 4.72
N TYR A 334 -14.20 -6.29 5.51
CA TYR A 334 -12.96 -6.90 5.04
C TYR A 334 -12.72 -8.25 5.71
N ASN A 335 -11.95 -9.11 5.05
CA ASN A 335 -11.57 -10.44 5.59
C ASN A 335 -10.79 -10.38 6.89
N TYR A 336 -10.08 -9.28 7.13
CA TYR A 336 -9.27 -9.08 8.32
C TYR A 336 -9.11 -7.59 8.60
N ILE A 337 -9.92 -7.11 9.54
CA ILE A 337 -10.00 -5.69 9.93
C ILE A 337 -8.62 -5.12 10.32
N PRO A 338 -7.77 -5.78 11.14
CA PRO A 338 -6.46 -5.23 11.51
C PRO A 338 -5.54 -4.94 10.32
N ARG A 339 -5.66 -5.70 9.21
CA ARG A 339 -4.90 -5.41 7.99
C ARG A 339 -5.48 -4.23 7.21
N ALA A 340 -6.79 -4.09 7.17
CA ALA A 340 -7.40 -2.91 6.57
C ALA A 340 -7.03 -1.64 7.35
N GLU A 341 -7.03 -1.71 8.68
CA GLU A 341 -6.56 -0.62 9.56
C GLU A 341 -5.08 -0.28 9.33
N SER A 342 -4.22 -1.27 9.06
CA SER A 342 -2.82 -1.00 8.73
C SER A 342 -2.65 -0.30 7.37
N TYR A 343 -3.50 -0.60 6.39
CA TYR A 343 -3.56 0.17 5.14
C TYR A 343 -4.05 1.60 5.37
N PHE A 344 -5.09 1.80 6.18
CA PHE A 344 -5.57 3.14 6.55
C PHE A 344 -4.47 3.92 7.26
N HIS A 345 -3.69 3.26 8.12
CA HIS A 345 -2.54 3.86 8.76
C HIS A 345 -1.51 4.32 7.74
N ALA A 346 -1.18 3.48 6.76
CA ALA A 346 -0.27 3.84 5.68
C ALA A 346 -0.76 5.06 4.89
N PHE A 347 -2.02 5.09 4.44
CA PHE A 347 -2.52 6.18 3.59
C PHE A 347 -2.70 7.49 4.35
N ASN A 348 -3.19 7.44 5.59
CA ASN A 348 -3.20 8.64 6.44
C ASN A 348 -1.79 9.17 6.70
N THR A 349 -0.80 8.28 6.84
CA THR A 349 0.61 8.70 6.97
C THR A 349 1.08 9.42 5.72
N LEU A 350 0.85 8.86 4.52
CA LEU A 350 1.23 9.49 3.25
C LEU A 350 0.56 10.85 3.04
N ILE A 351 -0.72 10.98 3.40
CA ILE A 351 -1.44 12.25 3.29
C ILE A 351 -0.93 13.27 4.32
N ALA A 352 -0.59 12.84 5.55
CA ALA A 352 0.02 13.70 6.57
C ALA A 352 1.38 14.25 6.12
N TYR A 353 2.32 13.35 5.80
CA TYR A 353 3.21 13.46 4.62
C TYR A 353 3.07 14.72 3.75
N TRP A 354 2.11 14.60 2.84
CA TRP A 354 1.85 15.55 1.79
C TRP A 354 1.48 16.93 2.29
N HIS A 355 0.47 17.03 3.15
CA HIS A 355 0.00 18.32 3.68
C HIS A 355 1.09 19.04 4.47
N HIS A 356 1.92 18.28 5.15
CA HIS A 356 3.07 18.78 5.87
C HIS A 356 4.11 19.40 4.93
N MET A 357 4.47 18.70 3.84
CA MET A 357 5.36 19.24 2.80
C MET A 357 4.80 20.52 2.17
N CYS A 358 3.48 20.57 1.95
CA CYS A 358 2.78 21.71 1.40
C CYS A 358 2.50 22.82 2.43
N ARG A 359 2.98 22.70 3.68
CA ARG A 359 2.76 23.66 4.78
C ARG A 359 1.27 23.94 5.05
N GLY A 360 0.43 22.93 4.86
CA GLY A 360 -1.02 23.01 5.02
C GLY A 360 -1.76 23.62 3.83
N ALA A 361 -1.06 24.13 2.82
CA ALA A 361 -1.70 24.52 1.57
C ALA A 361 -2.14 23.26 0.80
N SER A 362 -3.31 23.32 0.18
CA SER A 362 -3.83 22.23 -0.62
C SER A 362 -3.54 22.45 -2.11
N LEU A 363 -3.50 21.37 -2.91
CA LEU A 363 -3.33 21.50 -4.37
C LEU A 363 -4.42 22.38 -5.01
N ALA A 364 -5.63 22.40 -4.44
CA ALA A 364 -6.73 23.23 -4.93
C ALA A 364 -6.56 24.74 -4.68
N GLU A 365 -5.68 25.14 -3.77
CA GLU A 365 -5.44 26.56 -3.43
C GLU A 365 -4.18 27.12 -4.09
N MET A 366 -3.32 26.26 -4.61
CA MET A 366 -2.09 26.68 -5.28
C MET A 366 -2.39 27.27 -6.66
N ASN A 367 -1.78 28.40 -6.99
CA ASN A 367 -1.86 28.98 -8.32
C ASN A 367 -0.66 28.53 -9.17
N TRP A 368 -0.83 27.43 -9.90
CA TRP A 368 0.22 26.84 -10.75
C TRP A 368 0.64 27.72 -11.94
N THR A 369 -0.18 28.72 -12.31
CA THR A 369 0.21 29.68 -13.36
C THR A 369 1.21 30.72 -12.86
N LYS A 370 1.29 30.94 -11.54
CA LYS A 370 2.16 31.95 -10.93
C LYS A 370 3.61 31.48 -10.87
N GLU A 371 4.52 32.29 -11.42
CA GLU A 371 5.95 31.98 -11.50
C GLU A 371 6.59 31.69 -10.14
N SER A 372 6.16 32.37 -9.07
CA SER A 372 6.66 32.10 -7.73
C SER A 372 6.32 30.69 -7.22
N VAL A 373 5.16 30.15 -7.62
CA VAL A 373 4.73 28.79 -7.23
C VAL A 373 5.51 27.75 -8.03
N LYS A 374 5.69 27.97 -9.33
CA LYS A 374 6.49 27.10 -10.20
C LYS A 374 7.94 27.01 -9.73
N LYS A 375 8.57 28.15 -9.44
CA LYS A 375 9.95 28.22 -8.90
C LYS A 375 10.06 27.57 -7.53
N TRP A 376 9.06 27.76 -6.67
CA TRP A 376 9.02 27.09 -5.37
C TRP A 376 9.03 25.58 -5.57
N ALA A 377 8.05 25.01 -6.28
CA ALA A 377 7.91 23.57 -6.51
C ALA A 377 8.90 22.97 -7.55
N LYS A 378 9.80 23.80 -8.10
CA LYS A 378 10.76 23.44 -9.16
C LYS A 378 10.13 22.72 -10.35
N LEU A 379 8.96 23.19 -10.77
CA LEU A 379 8.22 22.60 -11.88
C LEU A 379 8.72 23.14 -13.21
N ASP A 380 8.81 22.25 -14.21
CA ASP A 380 8.87 22.68 -15.61
C ASP A 380 7.49 23.16 -16.11
N ALA A 381 7.44 23.64 -17.36
CA ALA A 381 6.22 24.18 -17.95
C ALA A 381 5.12 23.12 -18.13
N GLU A 382 5.47 21.89 -18.52
CA GLU A 382 4.53 20.80 -18.74
C GLU A 382 3.93 20.33 -17.42
N GLN A 383 4.77 20.14 -16.40
CA GLN A 383 4.37 19.75 -15.04
C GLN A 383 3.42 20.79 -14.42
N ALA A 384 3.74 22.09 -14.55
CA ALA A 384 2.89 23.15 -14.05
C ALA A 384 1.54 23.21 -14.79
N GLN A 385 1.54 23.03 -16.12
CA GLN A 385 0.31 22.98 -16.91
C GLN A 385 -0.56 21.78 -16.53
N TYR A 386 0.06 20.62 -16.31
CA TYR A 386 -0.67 19.43 -15.88
C TYR A 386 -1.33 19.63 -14.51
N LEU A 387 -0.61 20.16 -13.52
CA LEU A 387 -1.17 20.41 -12.18
C LEU A 387 -2.30 21.46 -12.21
N ASP A 388 -2.18 22.49 -13.04
CA ASP A 388 -3.25 23.47 -13.28
C ASP A 388 -4.51 22.82 -13.88
N CYS A 389 -4.33 21.98 -14.92
CA CYS A 389 -5.45 21.25 -15.53
C CYS A 389 -6.11 20.29 -14.53
N LEU A 390 -5.31 19.53 -13.79
CA LEU A 390 -5.77 18.60 -12.77
C LEU A 390 -6.54 19.33 -11.66
N GLN A 391 -6.00 20.43 -11.15
CA GLN A 391 -6.67 21.27 -10.17
C GLN A 391 -8.05 21.71 -10.68
N ARG A 392 -8.12 22.26 -11.90
CA ARG A 392 -9.38 22.73 -12.49
C ARG A 392 -10.42 21.63 -12.57
N LYS A 393 -10.03 20.41 -12.93
CA LYS A 393 -10.94 19.25 -12.94
C LYS A 393 -11.42 18.90 -11.54
N VAL A 394 -10.52 18.80 -10.57
CA VAL A 394 -10.84 18.40 -9.18
C VAL A 394 -11.76 19.41 -8.47
N VAL A 395 -11.61 20.71 -8.75
CA VAL A 395 -12.44 21.75 -8.11
C VAL A 395 -13.79 21.97 -8.79
N GLN A 396 -14.09 21.29 -9.90
CA GLN A 396 -15.43 21.30 -10.49
C GLN A 396 -16.46 20.85 -9.45
N THR A 397 -17.54 21.62 -9.33
CA THR A 397 -18.52 21.48 -8.24
C THR A 397 -19.06 20.06 -8.11
N GLU A 398 -19.48 19.45 -9.22
CA GLU A 398 -20.06 18.10 -9.23
C GLU A 398 -19.06 17.06 -8.70
N LEU A 399 -17.85 17.06 -9.25
CA LEU A 399 -16.82 16.11 -8.87
C LEU A 399 -16.36 16.31 -7.42
N LYS A 400 -16.22 17.57 -7.00
CA LYS A 400 -15.95 17.93 -5.60
C LYS A 400 -17.03 17.39 -4.66
N LEU A 401 -18.31 17.54 -5.01
CA LEU A 401 -19.41 17.02 -4.21
C LEU A 401 -19.38 15.48 -4.14
N MET A 402 -19.13 14.82 -5.26
CA MET A 402 -18.97 13.35 -5.32
C MET A 402 -17.83 12.89 -4.40
N MET A 403 -16.65 13.49 -4.47
CA MET A 403 -15.50 13.13 -3.62
C MET A 403 -15.78 13.37 -2.13
N LEU A 404 -16.49 14.45 -1.78
CA LEU A 404 -16.90 14.72 -0.41
C LEU A 404 -17.97 13.73 0.09
N GLN A 405 -18.84 13.25 -0.81
CA GLN A 405 -19.82 12.20 -0.52
C GLN A 405 -19.13 10.86 -0.25
N LEU A 406 -18.16 10.45 -1.09
CA LEU A 406 -17.35 9.24 -0.85
C LEU A 406 -16.73 9.25 0.56
N ARG A 407 -16.22 10.41 0.99
CA ARG A 407 -15.66 10.59 2.33
C ARG A 407 -16.71 10.48 3.43
N ARG A 408 -17.88 11.10 3.25
CA ARG A 408 -18.98 11.08 4.23
C ARG A 408 -19.53 9.66 4.43
N GLU A 409 -19.61 8.90 3.34
CA GLU A 409 -20.13 7.53 3.30
C GLU A 409 -19.06 6.47 3.52
N ASN A 410 -17.83 6.87 3.86
CA ASN A 410 -16.74 5.94 4.14
C ASN A 410 -16.52 4.91 3.00
N ARG A 411 -16.58 5.36 1.74
CA ARG A 411 -16.42 4.53 0.54
C ARG A 411 -14.94 4.28 0.22
N TYR A 412 -14.20 3.65 1.14
CA TYR A 412 -12.73 3.55 1.13
C TYR A 412 -12.11 2.83 -0.09
N GLU A 413 -12.89 1.97 -0.74
CA GLU A 413 -12.50 1.16 -1.90
C GLU A 413 -12.73 1.89 -3.23
N GLU A 414 -13.51 2.97 -3.21
CA GLU A 414 -13.92 3.67 -4.40
C GLU A 414 -12.83 4.62 -4.91
N GLU A 415 -12.83 4.78 -6.22
CA GLU A 415 -11.86 5.61 -6.91
C GLU A 415 -11.92 7.06 -6.41
N LEU A 416 -10.75 7.66 -6.15
CA LEU A 416 -10.55 9.00 -5.60
C LEU A 416 -10.88 9.17 -4.10
N TYR A 417 -11.34 8.15 -3.38
CA TYR A 417 -11.56 8.25 -1.93
C TYR A 417 -10.30 8.72 -1.18
N TRP A 418 -9.13 8.16 -1.51
CA TRP A 418 -7.90 8.55 -0.83
C TRP A 418 -7.24 9.74 -1.53
N CYS A 419 -7.21 9.73 -2.87
CA CYS A 419 -6.52 10.76 -3.65
C CYS A 419 -7.12 12.16 -3.50
N HIS A 420 -8.44 12.31 -3.37
CA HIS A 420 -9.07 13.63 -3.25
C HIS A 420 -8.55 14.41 -2.04
N GLN A 421 -8.08 13.71 -1.00
CA GLN A 421 -7.60 14.30 0.23
C GLN A 421 -6.28 15.08 0.06
N LEU A 422 -5.57 14.91 -1.06
CA LEU A 422 -4.40 15.74 -1.42
C LEU A 422 -4.79 17.16 -1.87
N PHE A 423 -6.04 17.32 -2.32
CA PHE A 423 -6.50 18.53 -3.00
C PHE A 423 -7.24 19.50 -2.10
N PHE A 424 -7.82 19.05 -0.99
CA PHE A 424 -8.63 19.91 -0.14
C PHE A 424 -7.90 20.37 1.12
N PRO A 425 -8.12 21.63 1.57
CA PRO A 425 -7.51 22.16 2.78
C PRO A 425 -8.12 21.54 4.03
N ASN A 426 -7.50 21.82 5.18
CA ASN A 426 -7.96 21.40 6.50
C ASN A 426 -8.12 19.88 6.61
N TRP A 427 -7.24 19.13 5.95
CA TRP A 427 -7.22 17.68 6.08
C TRP A 427 -7.09 17.28 7.54
N LYS A 428 -7.94 16.34 7.93
CA LYS A 428 -7.89 15.61 9.18
C LYS A 428 -7.77 14.15 8.83
N ALA A 429 -6.93 13.43 9.58
CA ALA A 429 -6.87 11.98 9.46
C ALA A 429 -8.26 11.38 9.62
N GLY A 430 -8.56 10.37 8.80
CA GLY A 430 -9.78 9.59 8.95
C GLY A 430 -9.83 8.85 10.29
N ALA A 431 -10.95 8.18 10.56
CA ALA A 431 -11.07 7.30 11.72
C ALA A 431 -9.94 6.26 11.72
N LYS A 432 -9.41 5.95 12.92
CA LYS A 432 -8.37 4.92 13.08
C LYS A 432 -8.92 3.52 12.83
N THR A 433 -10.18 3.33 13.18
CA THR A 433 -10.92 2.10 13.01
C THR A 433 -11.69 2.16 11.71
N VAL A 434 -11.69 1.04 11.00
CA VAL A 434 -12.51 0.85 9.80
C VAL A 434 -13.98 0.82 10.22
N GLU A 435 -14.85 1.42 9.42
CA GLU A 435 -16.28 1.11 9.51
C GLU A 435 -16.52 -0.33 9.04
N GLU A 436 -16.76 -1.22 10.00
CA GLU A 436 -16.82 -2.66 9.76
C GLU A 436 -18.08 -3.10 9.03
N ALA A 437 -19.14 -2.27 9.07
CA ALA A 437 -20.36 -2.50 8.33
C ALA A 437 -20.09 -2.39 6.82
N MET A 438 -20.72 -3.28 6.05
CA MET A 438 -20.76 -3.10 4.61
C MET A 438 -21.60 -1.86 4.30
N PRO A 439 -21.15 -0.97 3.40
CA PRO A 439 -22.03 0.07 2.90
C PRO A 439 -23.22 -0.58 2.19
N ASP A 440 -24.42 -0.05 2.44
CA ASP A 440 -25.67 -0.48 1.80
C ASP A 440 -25.65 -0.34 0.28
#